data_AF-A0A1W1V7W8-F1
#
_entry.id   AF-A0A1W1V7W8-F1
#
_cell.length_a   1.000
_cell.length_b   1.000
_cell.length_c   1.000
_cell.angle_alpha   90.00
_cell.angle_beta   90.00
_cell.angle_gamma   90.00
#
_symmetry.space_group_name_H-M   'P 1'
#
loop_
_entity.id
_entity.type
_entity.pdbx_description
1 polymer ?
#
loop_
_entity_poly.entity_id
_entity_poly.type
_entity_poly.pdbx_seq_one_letter_code
_entity_poly.pdbx_strand_id
1 'polypeptide(L)'
;MQKYTVQSGDTLNSIAEKYNVTLDQLLQANPNIKDPDNIYVGLVVMIPAPEEKPPAFCPTLRMGNRGAAVRRLQIALRYSGFYYGPITGYFGSMTDDAVRRLQQARGLPVTGVVNVATWKALGVNCGYVPIPPMPPTPVFNYLVQPGDTLYSISLRFNVPIQSILMVNPEIINPNFISPGQIIRIPAR
;
A
#
# COMPACT_ATOMS: atom_id res chain seq x y z
N MET A 1 22.30 4.37 8.26
CA MET A 1 22.28 5.77 7.78
C MET A 1 23.67 6.13 7.30
N GLN A 2 23.78 6.86 6.20
CA GLN A 2 25.04 7.30 5.61
C GLN A 2 25.09 8.83 5.66
N LYS A 3 26.26 9.43 5.95
CA LYS A 3 26.42 10.89 5.86
C LYS A 3 26.78 11.28 4.42
N TYR A 4 26.14 12.34 3.91
CA TYR A 4 26.48 12.99 2.65
C TYR A 4 26.73 14.47 2.88
N THR A 5 27.73 15.03 2.20
CA THR A 5 28.02 16.46 2.26
C THR A 5 27.60 17.09 0.94
N VAL A 6 26.69 18.06 1.00
CA VAL A 6 26.13 18.79 -0.16
C VAL A 6 27.26 19.42 -0.97
N GLN A 7 27.27 19.17 -2.27
CA GLN A 7 28.22 19.70 -3.24
C GLN A 7 27.60 20.83 -4.07
N SER A 8 28.43 21.54 -4.85
CA SER A 8 27.94 22.60 -5.75
C SER A 8 27.00 22.00 -6.80
N GLY A 9 25.80 22.56 -6.92
CA GLY A 9 24.75 22.08 -7.84
C GLY A 9 23.84 20.99 -7.29
N ASP A 10 24.05 20.53 -6.06
CA ASP A 10 23.13 19.58 -5.42
C ASP A 10 21.81 20.24 -5.02
N THR A 11 20.74 19.44 -5.10
CA THR A 11 19.44 19.69 -4.49
C THR A 11 19.08 18.49 -3.61
N LEU A 12 18.14 18.64 -2.66
CA LEU A 12 17.69 17.48 -1.89
C LEU A 12 17.02 16.41 -2.77
N ASN A 13 16.36 16.80 -3.86
CA ASN A 13 15.79 15.87 -4.85
C ASN A 13 16.88 15.07 -5.58
N SER A 14 17.92 15.73 -6.12
CA SER A 14 19.01 15.04 -6.82
C SER A 14 19.80 14.12 -5.88
N ILE A 15 19.93 14.50 -4.60
CA ILE A 15 20.53 13.65 -3.57
C ILE A 15 19.62 12.44 -3.29
N ALA A 16 18.32 12.65 -3.09
CA ALA A 16 17.37 11.57 -2.83
C ALA A 16 17.36 10.54 -3.96
N GLU A 17 17.32 11.00 -5.22
CA GLU A 17 17.42 10.15 -6.41
C GLU A 17 18.73 9.35 -6.45
N LYS A 18 19.87 10.01 -6.23
CA LYS A 18 21.20 9.38 -6.21
C LYS A 18 21.28 8.22 -5.22
N TYR A 19 20.59 8.34 -4.08
CA TYR A 19 20.59 7.34 -3.01
C TYR A 19 19.36 6.42 -3.03
N ASN A 20 18.51 6.53 -4.05
CA ASN A 20 17.29 5.74 -4.22
C ASN A 20 16.38 5.79 -2.97
N VAL A 21 16.21 7.00 -2.42
CA VAL A 21 15.28 7.33 -1.33
C VAL A 21 14.31 8.41 -1.79
N THR A 22 13.19 8.62 -1.10
CA THR A 22 12.29 9.74 -1.39
C THR A 22 12.75 11.02 -0.70
N LEU A 23 12.33 12.18 -1.22
CA LEU A 23 12.58 13.47 -0.56
C LEU A 23 12.01 13.48 0.88
N ASP A 24 10.81 12.92 1.08
CA ASP A 24 10.19 12.83 2.40
C ASP A 24 11.02 11.99 3.38
N GLN A 25 11.51 10.82 2.95
CA GLN A 25 12.41 9.98 3.76
C GLN A 25 13.69 10.74 4.12
N LEU A 26 14.23 11.50 3.17
CA LEU A 26 15.41 12.32 3.38
C LEU A 26 15.14 13.44 4.40
N LEU A 27 14.01 14.14 4.31
CA LEU A 27 13.64 15.21 5.25
C LEU A 27 13.33 14.69 6.66
N GLN A 28 12.68 13.53 6.78
CA GLN A 28 12.43 12.88 8.07
C GLN A 28 13.71 12.47 8.79
N ALA A 29 14.72 12.03 8.05
CA ALA A 29 16.05 11.75 8.59
C ALA A 29 16.83 13.01 8.96
N ASN A 30 16.39 14.19 8.49
CA ASN A 30 17.04 15.48 8.69
C ASN A 30 16.06 16.56 9.19
N PRO A 31 15.45 16.37 10.39
CA PRO A 31 14.45 17.32 10.92
C PRO A 31 15.02 18.72 11.21
N ASN A 32 16.34 18.87 11.15
CA ASN A 32 17.05 20.15 11.23
C ASN A 32 16.99 20.98 9.93
N ILE A 33 16.65 20.37 8.79
CA ILE A 33 16.47 21.06 7.52
C ILE A 33 15.05 21.63 7.49
N LYS A 34 14.93 22.93 7.76
CA LYS A 34 13.65 23.64 7.83
C LYS A 34 13.13 24.09 6.46
N ASP A 35 14.03 24.30 5.52
CA ASP A 35 13.74 24.75 4.15
C ASP A 35 14.43 23.81 3.16
N PRO A 36 13.69 22.88 2.52
CA PRO A 36 14.23 21.90 1.58
C PRO A 36 14.83 22.50 0.31
N ASP A 37 14.38 23.69 -0.11
CA ASP A 37 14.81 24.34 -1.34
C ASP A 37 16.06 25.21 -1.14
N ASN A 38 16.47 25.42 0.12
CA ASN A 38 17.59 26.27 0.49
C ASN A 38 18.67 25.51 1.26
N ILE A 39 19.38 24.64 0.56
CA ILE A 39 20.58 23.96 1.07
C ILE A 39 21.85 24.63 0.55
N TYR A 40 22.94 24.50 1.30
CA TYR A 40 24.23 25.12 0.97
C TYR A 40 25.35 24.06 0.92
N VAL A 41 26.35 24.34 0.11
CA VAL A 41 27.56 23.51 0.00
C VAL A 41 28.20 23.32 1.37
N GLY A 42 28.55 22.07 1.70
CA GLY A 42 29.11 21.73 3.01
C GLY A 42 28.08 21.33 4.06
N LEU A 43 26.78 21.54 3.81
CA LEU A 43 25.73 20.99 4.67
C LEU A 43 25.83 19.46 4.71
N VAL A 44 25.78 18.88 5.91
CA VAL A 44 25.76 17.42 6.09
C VAL A 44 24.31 16.95 6.15
N VAL A 45 23.94 16.09 5.21
CA VAL A 45 22.64 15.43 5.09
C VAL A 45 22.79 13.97 5.51
N MET A 46 21.94 13.52 6.43
CA MET A 46 21.81 12.13 6.84
C MET A 46 20.97 11.39 5.80
N ILE A 47 21.60 10.53 5.01
CA ILE A 47 20.91 9.65 4.06
C ILE A 47 20.35 8.46 4.86
N PRO A 48 19.02 8.27 4.91
CA PRO A 48 18.45 7.07 5.50
C PRO A 48 18.94 5.85 4.71
N ALA A 49 18.98 4.68 5.35
CA ALA A 49 19.11 3.48 4.53
C ALA A 49 17.91 3.45 3.56
N PRO A 50 18.07 3.08 2.28
CA PRO A 50 16.92 2.87 1.43
C PRO A 50 16.04 1.83 2.12
N GLU A 51 14.87 2.25 2.58
CA GLU A 51 13.87 1.31 3.05
C GLU A 51 13.64 0.31 1.92
N GLU A 52 13.59 -0.99 2.25
CA GLU A 52 13.15 -1.97 1.26
C GLU A 52 11.82 -1.47 0.70
N LYS A 53 11.76 -1.34 -0.63
CA LYS A 53 10.58 -0.84 -1.36
C LYS A 53 9.32 -1.29 -0.63
N PRO A 54 8.49 -0.37 -0.11
CA PRO A 54 7.32 -0.74 0.64
C PRO A 54 6.53 -1.78 -0.15
N PRO A 55 5.94 -2.81 0.52
CA PRO A 55 5.31 -3.91 -0.19
C PRO A 55 4.29 -3.32 -1.16
N ALA A 56 4.54 -3.55 -2.45
CA ALA A 56 3.68 -3.05 -3.50
C ALA A 56 2.24 -3.44 -3.19
N PHE A 57 1.29 -2.53 -3.43
CA PHE A 57 -0.15 -2.81 -3.35
C PHE A 57 -0.57 -3.99 -4.25
N CYS A 58 0.35 -4.55 -5.04
CA CYS A 58 0.21 -5.67 -5.95
C CYS A 58 1.32 -6.69 -5.70
N PRO A 59 1.26 -7.47 -4.60
CA PRO A 59 2.28 -8.47 -4.30
C PRO A 59 2.27 -9.56 -5.38
N THR A 60 3.40 -10.23 -5.55
CA THR A 60 3.45 -11.42 -6.41
C THR A 60 2.75 -12.57 -5.69
N LEU A 61 1.61 -13.02 -6.21
CA LEU A 61 0.88 -14.16 -5.66
C LEU A 61 0.97 -15.38 -6.58
N ARG A 62 1.02 -16.57 -5.97
CA ARG A 62 1.01 -17.87 -6.63
C ARG A 62 0.37 -18.92 -5.75
N MET A 63 0.11 -20.09 -6.34
CA MET A 63 -0.42 -21.25 -5.62
C MET A 63 0.34 -21.52 -4.31
N GLY A 64 -0.42 -21.82 -3.25
CA GLY A 64 0.11 -22.00 -1.90
C GLY A 64 0.10 -20.73 -1.05
N ASN A 65 0.07 -19.53 -1.65
CA ASN A 65 0.01 -18.27 -0.89
C ASN A 65 -1.30 -18.16 -0.09
N ARG A 66 -1.22 -17.44 1.04
CA ARG A 66 -2.34 -17.24 1.96
C ARG A 66 -2.43 -15.78 2.42
N GLY A 67 -3.60 -15.38 2.92
CA GLY A 67 -3.82 -14.13 3.64
C GLY A 67 -4.65 -13.09 2.87
N ALA A 68 -4.65 -11.86 3.37
CA ALA A 68 -5.50 -10.78 2.89
C ALA A 68 -5.31 -10.47 1.39
N ALA A 69 -4.07 -10.51 0.89
CA ALA A 69 -3.78 -10.29 -0.52
C ALA A 69 -4.45 -11.33 -1.43
N VAL A 70 -4.51 -12.59 -1.00
CA VAL A 70 -5.18 -13.67 -1.74
C VAL A 70 -6.70 -13.51 -1.68
N ARG A 71 -7.27 -13.11 -0.53
CA ARG A 71 -8.72 -12.80 -0.47
C ARG A 71 -9.07 -11.69 -1.44
N ARG A 72 -8.25 -10.62 -1.48
CA ARG A 72 -8.44 -9.50 -2.40
C ARG A 72 -8.33 -9.95 -3.86
N LEU A 73 -7.39 -10.83 -4.19
CA LEU A 73 -7.30 -11.44 -5.51
C LEU A 73 -8.57 -12.22 -5.89
N GLN A 74 -9.02 -13.13 -5.02
CA GLN A 74 -10.21 -13.94 -5.24
C GLN A 74 -11.46 -13.08 -5.43
N ILE A 75 -11.58 -11.99 -4.66
CA ILE A 75 -12.65 -11.01 -4.79
C ILE A 75 -12.57 -10.29 -6.14
N ALA A 76 -11.40 -9.76 -6.51
CA ALA A 76 -11.20 -9.04 -7.76
C ALA A 76 -11.47 -9.93 -8.98
N LEU A 77 -11.02 -11.19 -8.94
CA LEU A 77 -11.33 -12.20 -9.96
C LEU A 77 -12.83 -12.49 -10.03
N ARG A 78 -13.52 -12.57 -8.89
CA ARG A 78 -14.98 -12.79 -8.85
C ARG A 78 -15.76 -11.64 -9.48
N TYR A 79 -15.45 -10.40 -9.12
CA TYR A 79 -16.06 -9.22 -9.73
C TYR A 79 -15.75 -9.11 -11.23
N SER A 80 -14.59 -9.60 -11.65
CA SER A 80 -14.20 -9.66 -13.06
C SER A 80 -14.78 -10.88 -13.80
N GLY A 81 -15.57 -11.73 -13.14
CA GLY A 81 -16.23 -12.89 -13.75
C GLY A 81 -15.32 -14.12 -13.95
N PHE A 82 -14.14 -14.17 -13.33
CA PHE A 82 -13.19 -15.28 -13.51
C PHE A 82 -13.19 -16.29 -12.36
N TYR A 83 -13.73 -15.94 -11.18
CA TYR A 83 -13.70 -16.79 -9.99
C TYR A 83 -15.08 -17.00 -9.38
N TYR A 84 -15.46 -18.26 -9.18
CA TYR A 84 -16.76 -18.66 -8.63
C TYR A 84 -16.64 -19.48 -7.33
N GLY A 85 -15.42 -19.61 -6.81
CA GLY A 85 -15.13 -20.36 -5.58
C GLY A 85 -15.30 -19.53 -4.31
N PRO A 86 -15.08 -20.16 -3.13
CA PRO A 86 -15.10 -19.47 -1.84
C PRO A 86 -13.93 -18.48 -1.68
N ILE A 87 -14.14 -17.38 -0.96
CA ILE A 87 -13.11 -16.38 -0.62
C ILE A 87 -12.37 -16.79 0.66
N THR A 88 -11.55 -17.83 0.53
CA THR A 88 -10.85 -18.45 1.67
C THR A 88 -9.59 -17.70 2.08
N GLY A 89 -9.03 -16.89 1.19
CA GLY A 89 -7.69 -16.33 1.37
C GLY A 89 -6.58 -17.36 1.21
N TYR A 90 -6.87 -18.55 0.68
CA TYR A 90 -5.88 -19.54 0.26
C TYR A 90 -5.87 -19.64 -1.27
N PHE A 91 -4.69 -19.50 -1.86
CA PHE A 91 -4.49 -19.59 -3.29
C PHE A 91 -4.36 -21.08 -3.65
N GLY A 92 -5.50 -21.75 -3.75
CA GLY A 92 -5.62 -23.14 -4.19
C GLY A 92 -5.88 -23.26 -5.69
N SER A 93 -6.20 -24.48 -6.14
CA SER A 93 -6.46 -24.80 -7.56
C SER A 93 -7.52 -23.90 -8.20
N MET A 94 -8.65 -23.67 -7.52
CA MET A 94 -9.71 -22.79 -8.06
C MET A 94 -9.23 -21.36 -8.32
N THR A 95 -8.31 -20.85 -7.49
CA THR A 95 -7.77 -19.49 -7.65
C THR A 95 -6.73 -19.47 -8.77
N ASP A 96 -5.90 -20.51 -8.88
CA ASP A 96 -4.95 -20.68 -9.98
C ASP A 96 -5.66 -20.73 -11.33
N ASP A 97 -6.70 -21.57 -11.45
CA ASP A 97 -7.52 -21.68 -12.66
C ASP A 97 -8.13 -20.34 -13.06
N ALA A 98 -8.66 -19.58 -12.10
CA ALA A 98 -9.24 -18.26 -12.35
C ALA A 98 -8.19 -17.23 -12.81
N VAL A 99 -6.99 -17.24 -12.21
CA VAL A 99 -5.88 -16.39 -12.66
C VAL A 99 -5.47 -16.74 -14.08
N ARG A 100 -5.36 -18.02 -14.42
CA ARG A 100 -5.01 -18.47 -15.77
C ARG A 100 -6.07 -18.06 -16.79
N ARG A 101 -7.36 -18.18 -16.47
CA ARG A 101 -8.46 -17.71 -17.32
C ARG A 101 -8.41 -16.20 -17.55
N LEU A 102 -8.17 -15.42 -16.49
CA LEU A 102 -7.96 -13.97 -16.60
C LEU A 102 -6.77 -13.66 -17.52
N GLN A 103 -5.62 -14.31 -17.29
CA GLN A 103 -4.41 -14.07 -18.07
C GLN A 103 -4.65 -14.35 -19.55
N GLN A 104 -5.26 -15.49 -19.87
CA GLN A 104 -5.65 -15.85 -21.22
C GLN A 104 -6.59 -14.82 -21.84
N ALA A 105 -7.66 -14.43 -21.13
CA ALA A 105 -8.65 -13.46 -21.62
C ALA A 105 -8.09 -12.05 -21.81
N ARG A 106 -6.99 -11.71 -21.13
CA ARG A 106 -6.35 -10.39 -21.19
C ARG A 106 -5.06 -10.36 -22.03
N GLY A 107 -4.75 -11.46 -22.72
CA GLY A 107 -3.54 -11.57 -23.55
C GLY A 107 -2.24 -11.55 -22.75
N LEU A 108 -2.28 -11.93 -21.47
CA LEU A 108 -1.10 -12.03 -20.62
C LEU A 108 -0.50 -13.44 -20.69
N PRO A 109 0.80 -13.62 -20.38
CA PRO A 109 1.38 -14.95 -20.18
C PRO A 109 0.60 -15.75 -19.13
N VAL A 110 0.14 -16.95 -19.50
CA VAL A 110 -0.70 -17.84 -18.66
C VAL A 110 0.15 -18.62 -17.66
N THR A 111 0.75 -17.92 -16.70
CA THR A 111 1.69 -18.50 -15.74
C THR A 111 1.02 -19.00 -14.47
N GLY A 112 -0.20 -18.56 -14.16
CA GLY A 112 -0.83 -18.73 -12.85
C GLY A 112 -0.23 -17.80 -11.76
N VAL A 113 0.79 -17.01 -12.09
CA VAL A 113 1.42 -16.05 -11.18
C VAL A 113 0.79 -14.68 -11.35
N VAL A 114 0.35 -14.09 -10.25
CA VAL A 114 -0.24 -12.75 -10.21
C VAL A 114 0.87 -11.74 -9.92
N ASN A 115 1.36 -11.07 -10.96
CA ASN A 115 2.28 -9.94 -10.82
C ASN A 115 1.53 -8.61 -11.02
N VAL A 116 2.26 -7.49 -11.08
CA VAL A 116 1.69 -6.15 -11.30
C VAL A 116 0.82 -6.07 -12.56
N ALA A 117 1.20 -6.73 -13.65
CA ALA A 117 0.39 -6.74 -14.87
C ALA A 117 -0.94 -7.47 -14.67
N THR A 118 -0.93 -8.61 -13.98
CA THR A 118 -2.16 -9.35 -13.64
C THR A 118 -3.08 -8.52 -12.74
N TRP A 119 -2.53 -7.81 -11.75
CA TRP A 119 -3.32 -6.91 -10.90
C TRP A 119 -3.90 -5.72 -11.67
N LYS A 120 -3.13 -5.09 -12.54
CA LYS A 120 -3.64 -4.02 -13.42
C LYS A 120 -4.75 -4.52 -14.35
N ALA A 121 -4.64 -5.76 -14.84
CA ALA A 121 -5.68 -6.38 -15.67
C ALA A 121 -6.98 -6.67 -14.90
N LEU A 122 -6.94 -6.68 -13.57
CA LEU A 122 -8.10 -6.70 -12.66
C LEU A 122 -8.62 -5.29 -12.32
N GLY A 123 -8.07 -4.24 -12.92
CA GLY A 123 -8.40 -2.85 -12.59
C GLY A 123 -7.84 -2.37 -11.25
N VAL A 124 -6.90 -3.13 -10.64
CA VAL A 124 -6.26 -2.72 -9.40
C VAL A 124 -5.16 -1.71 -9.71
N ASN A 125 -5.28 -0.51 -9.12
CA ASN A 125 -4.22 0.50 -9.21
C ASN A 125 -3.02 0.07 -8.37
N CYS A 126 -1.96 -0.40 -9.03
CA CYS A 126 -0.69 -0.79 -8.41
C CYS A 126 0.25 0.40 -8.15
N GLY A 127 -0.29 1.61 -8.01
CA GLY A 127 0.47 2.82 -7.75
C GLY A 127 1.11 2.85 -6.36
N TYR A 128 2.23 3.56 -6.28
CA TYR A 128 2.83 4.01 -5.03
C TYR A 128 1.80 4.90 -4.31
N VAL A 129 1.35 4.49 -3.13
CA VAL A 129 0.94 5.48 -2.13
C VAL A 129 2.23 5.80 -1.39
N PRO A 130 2.66 7.06 -1.26
CA PRO A 130 3.64 7.40 -0.25
C PRO A 130 3.06 6.92 1.08
N ILE A 131 3.63 5.85 1.61
CA ILE A 131 3.38 5.46 2.99
C ILE A 131 4.35 6.35 3.76
N PRO A 132 3.93 7.46 4.40
CA PRO A 132 4.78 8.04 5.43
C PRO A 132 5.10 6.88 6.40
N PRO A 133 6.36 6.67 6.81
CA PRO A 133 6.71 5.57 7.69
C PRO A 133 5.77 5.63 8.89
N MET A 134 4.87 4.66 8.99
CA MET A 134 4.00 4.53 10.13
C MET A 134 4.93 4.14 11.28
N PRO A 135 5.09 4.98 12.32
CA PRO A 135 5.45 4.40 13.62
C PRO A 135 4.40 3.32 13.94
N PRO A 136 4.73 2.28 14.73
CA PRO A 136 3.73 1.33 15.19
C PRO A 136 2.70 2.06 16.05
N THR A 137 1.69 2.63 15.41
CA THR A 137 0.62 3.36 16.07
C THR A 137 -0.30 2.33 16.70
N PRO A 138 -0.63 2.48 18.00
CA PRO A 138 -1.62 1.64 18.65
C PRO A 138 -2.91 1.60 17.83
N VAL A 139 -3.51 0.43 17.68
CA VAL A 139 -4.77 0.28 16.95
C VAL A 139 -5.87 0.06 17.98
N PHE A 140 -6.99 0.76 17.85
CA PHE A 140 -8.15 0.56 18.71
C PHE A 140 -9.39 0.12 17.91
N ASN A 141 -10.32 -0.56 18.56
CA ASN A 141 -11.56 -1.00 17.94
C ASN A 141 -12.60 0.12 18.00
N TYR A 142 -13.26 0.36 16.88
CA TYR A 142 -14.35 1.30 16.72
C TYR A 142 -15.60 0.56 16.24
N LEU A 143 -16.72 0.76 16.95
CA LEU A 143 -18.03 0.27 16.55
C LEU A 143 -18.69 1.29 15.63
N VAL A 144 -18.89 0.93 14.37
CA VAL A 144 -19.56 1.75 13.35
C VAL A 144 -20.97 2.11 13.83
N GLN A 145 -21.31 3.39 13.81
CA GLN A 145 -22.59 3.93 14.24
C GLN A 145 -23.57 4.10 13.06
N PRO A 146 -24.88 4.21 13.30
CA PRO A 146 -25.83 4.62 12.27
C PRO A 146 -25.43 5.95 11.63
N GLY A 147 -25.29 5.97 10.30
CA GLY A 147 -24.88 7.15 9.53
C GLY A 147 -23.37 7.30 9.32
N ASP A 148 -22.54 6.42 9.89
CA ASP A 148 -21.11 6.44 9.63
C ASP A 148 -20.76 6.04 8.19
N THR A 149 -19.72 6.70 7.67
CA THR A 149 -18.98 6.32 6.48
C THR A 149 -17.49 6.23 6.84
N LEU A 150 -16.68 5.55 6.06
CA LEU A 150 -15.23 5.60 6.28
C LEU A 150 -14.67 7.02 6.18
N TYR A 151 -15.31 7.89 5.39
CA TYR A 151 -14.95 9.30 5.29
C TYR A 151 -15.22 10.06 6.59
N SER A 152 -16.42 9.92 7.18
CA SER A 152 -16.74 10.58 8.45
C SER A 152 -15.88 10.07 9.61
N ILE A 153 -15.58 8.77 9.62
CA ILE A 153 -14.70 8.14 10.62
C ILE A 153 -13.26 8.63 10.47
N SER A 154 -12.76 8.70 9.23
CA SER A 154 -11.44 9.25 8.90
C SER A 154 -11.28 10.68 9.42
N LEU A 155 -12.27 11.55 9.17
CA LEU A 155 -12.28 12.92 9.70
C LEU A 155 -12.31 12.94 11.23
N ARG A 156 -13.17 12.11 11.85
CA ARG A 156 -13.34 12.06 13.31
C ARG A 156 -12.05 11.73 14.05
N PHE A 157 -11.31 10.75 13.55
CA PHE A 157 -10.07 10.29 14.16
C PHE A 157 -8.82 10.96 13.57
N ASN A 158 -9.02 11.89 12.64
CA ASN A 158 -7.96 12.59 11.94
C ASN A 158 -6.95 11.62 11.29
N VAL A 159 -7.43 10.49 10.76
CA VAL A 159 -6.58 9.48 10.10
C VAL A 159 -7.00 9.32 8.65
N PRO A 160 -6.07 9.14 7.70
CA PRO A 160 -6.44 8.88 6.32
C PRO A 160 -7.32 7.61 6.19
N ILE A 161 -8.33 7.64 5.32
CA ILE A 161 -9.17 6.45 5.01
C ILE A 161 -8.28 5.26 4.64
N GLN A 162 -7.22 5.50 3.88
CA GLN A 162 -6.30 4.45 3.46
C GLN A 162 -5.63 3.76 4.65
N SER A 163 -5.25 4.51 5.69
CA SER A 163 -4.68 3.96 6.92
C SER A 163 -5.69 3.07 7.66
N ILE A 164 -6.98 3.45 7.65
CA ILE A 164 -8.06 2.61 8.19
C ILE A 164 -8.17 1.33 7.36
N LEU A 165 -8.21 1.42 6.02
CA LEU A 165 -8.34 0.24 5.15
C LEU A 165 -7.16 -0.73 5.28
N MET A 166 -5.94 -0.23 5.50
CA MET A 166 -4.75 -1.07 5.72
C MET A 166 -4.88 -1.97 6.95
N VAL A 167 -5.46 -1.46 8.03
CA VAL A 167 -5.68 -2.25 9.26
C VAL A 167 -7.03 -2.96 9.27
N ASN A 168 -7.86 -2.81 8.23
CA ASN A 168 -9.15 -3.49 8.05
C ASN A 168 -9.27 -4.19 6.68
N PRO A 169 -8.42 -5.19 6.40
CA PRO A 169 -8.48 -5.95 5.13
C PRO A 169 -9.82 -6.66 4.87
N GLU A 170 -10.68 -6.78 5.87
CA GLU A 170 -12.05 -7.29 5.80
C GLU A 170 -13.04 -6.32 5.13
N ILE A 171 -12.72 -5.02 5.04
CA ILE A 171 -13.57 -4.05 4.36
C ILE A 171 -13.36 -4.18 2.86
N ILE A 172 -14.29 -4.88 2.21
CA ILE A 172 -14.23 -5.17 0.76
C ILE A 172 -14.59 -3.94 -0.06
N ASN A 173 -15.63 -3.22 0.36
CA ASN A 173 -16.04 -1.98 -0.28
C ASN A 173 -16.03 -0.85 0.76
N PRO A 174 -15.14 0.15 0.61
CA PRO A 174 -15.04 1.28 1.52
C PRO A 174 -16.33 2.09 1.71
N ASN A 175 -17.25 2.00 0.73
CA ASN A 175 -18.53 2.70 0.77
C ASN A 175 -19.63 1.92 1.52
N PHE A 176 -19.38 0.66 1.90
CA PHE A 176 -20.36 -0.21 2.56
C PHE A 176 -19.82 -0.76 3.87
N ILE A 177 -19.79 0.09 4.89
CA ILE A 177 -19.69 -0.32 6.29
C ILE A 177 -21.10 -0.37 6.90
N SER A 178 -21.33 -1.28 7.85
CA SER A 178 -22.65 -1.45 8.48
C SER A 178 -22.67 -0.94 9.91
N PRO A 179 -23.75 -0.28 10.38
CA PRO A 179 -23.92 0.00 11.79
C PRO A 179 -23.78 -1.28 12.63
N GLY A 180 -23.02 -1.20 13.72
CA GLY A 180 -22.66 -2.35 14.56
C GLY A 180 -21.43 -3.15 14.09
N GLN A 181 -20.85 -2.83 12.93
CA GLN A 181 -19.59 -3.42 12.49
C GLN A 181 -18.43 -2.90 13.35
N ILE A 182 -17.52 -3.78 13.79
CA ILE A 182 -16.28 -3.37 14.45
C ILE A 182 -15.20 -3.20 13.39
N ILE A 183 -14.54 -2.04 13.38
CA ILE A 183 -13.37 -1.75 12.54
C ILE A 183 -12.22 -1.26 13.42
N ARG A 184 -11.00 -1.47 12.96
CA ARG A 184 -9.74 -1.08 13.60
C ARG A 184 -9.33 0.32 13.15
N ILE A 185 -9.04 1.22 14.07
CA ILE A 185 -8.59 2.57 13.76
C ILE A 185 -7.15 2.73 14.26
N PRO A 186 -6.20 3.15 13.41
CA PRO A 186 -4.87 3.51 13.89
C PRO A 186 -4.98 4.78 14.76
N ALA A 187 -4.40 4.77 15.95
CA ALA A 187 -4.21 5.98 16.74
C ALA A 187 -3.17 6.89 16.05
N ARG A 188 -3.20 8.19 16.37
CA ARG A 188 -2.08 9.08 16.03
C ARG A 188 -1.01 9.01 17.10
#